data_AF-A0A5D2FFG2-F1
#
_entry.id   AF-A0A5D2FFG2-F1
#
_cell.length_a   1.000
_cell.length_b   1.000
_cell.length_c   1.000
_cell.angle_alpha   90.00
_cell.angle_beta   90.00
_cell.angle_gamma   90.00
#
_symmetry.space_group_name_H-M   'P 1'
#
loop_
_entity.id
_entity.type
_entity.pdbx_description
1 polymer ?
#
loop_
_entity_poly.entity_id
_entity_poly.type
_entity_poly.pdbx_seq_one_letter_code
_entity_poly.pdbx_strand_id
1 'polypeptide(L)'
;MALAPCFVSFAAIVFISSFINSLLLPSAHPLDLNATILPIFDVDLLEFSLNLEYLEADFFLFGSFGQGLERVAPNLTRGSPPPIGAQKANLDSITNGLILQFGYQEVGHIKPLQPPFNPYANNVSFLIAAYLIPYVGLTGYVDTIPKLFSTTSRKLVSGLLGIESGQDAVIRALLYPLRQVKVPPYDIDVDEFTRRISNLRNTLGRAGSKDEGLTVQVNEGAEGRVQGNVLAGDQFSLAYNRTPEEILRIVYGSGNASIPGGFFPKGAGGRIARSHLPNGYH
;
A
#
# COMPACT_ATOMS: atom_id res chain seq x y z
N MET A 1 28.81 -19.27 -5.10
CA MET A 1 28.11 -19.78 -3.91
C MET A 1 26.63 -19.53 -4.13
N ALA A 2 25.90 -20.57 -4.53
CA ALA A 2 24.48 -20.48 -4.88
C ALA A 2 23.65 -20.32 -3.60
N LEU A 3 22.88 -19.23 -3.51
CA LEU A 3 21.89 -19.02 -2.43
C LEU A 3 20.50 -19.42 -2.94
N ALA A 4 19.78 -20.13 -2.08
CA ALA A 4 18.60 -20.91 -2.37
C ALA A 4 17.40 -20.09 -2.92
N PRO A 5 16.74 -20.55 -4.00
CA PRO A 5 15.64 -19.84 -4.65
C PRO A 5 14.26 -19.98 -3.96
N CYS A 6 14.15 -20.60 -2.79
CA CYS A 6 12.84 -20.94 -2.17
C CYS A 6 12.31 -19.95 -1.11
N PHE A 7 13.17 -19.15 -0.46
CA PHE A 7 12.73 -18.26 0.64
C PHE A 7 12.26 -16.86 0.18
N VAL A 8 12.75 -16.38 -0.98
CA VAL A 8 12.34 -15.07 -1.53
C VAL A 8 10.88 -15.09 -2.00
N SER A 9 10.40 -16.25 -2.45
CA SER A 9 9.01 -16.41 -2.90
C SER A 9 8.01 -16.25 -1.75
N PHE A 10 8.21 -16.87 -0.59
CA PHE A 10 7.24 -16.81 0.51
C PHE A 10 7.14 -15.42 1.16
N ALA A 11 8.25 -14.72 1.35
CA ALA A 11 8.26 -13.35 1.89
C ALA A 11 7.62 -12.35 0.91
N ALA A 12 7.88 -12.50 -0.39
CA ALA A 12 7.22 -11.70 -1.41
C ALA A 12 5.70 -11.95 -1.45
N ILE A 13 5.25 -13.20 -1.28
CA ILE A 13 3.83 -13.57 -1.24
C ILE A 13 3.11 -12.95 -0.04
N VAL A 14 3.69 -13.09 1.16
CA VAL A 14 3.12 -12.53 2.40
C VAL A 14 3.05 -11.02 2.31
N PHE A 15 4.06 -10.37 1.72
CA PHE A 15 4.01 -8.92 1.53
C PHE A 15 3.06 -8.48 0.44
N ILE A 16 3.01 -9.14 -0.72
CA ILE A 16 2.03 -8.80 -1.76
C ILE A 16 0.61 -8.94 -1.20
N SER A 17 0.35 -10.00 -0.45
CA SER A 17 -0.92 -10.16 0.28
C SER A 17 -1.13 -9.03 1.29
N SER A 18 -0.15 -8.72 2.16
CA SER A 18 -0.25 -7.68 3.19
C SER A 18 -0.37 -6.25 2.64
N PHE A 19 0.39 -5.92 1.60
CA PHE A 19 0.37 -4.63 0.91
C PHE A 19 -0.97 -4.44 0.21
N ILE A 20 -1.46 -5.48 -0.46
CA ILE A 20 -2.77 -5.45 -1.09
C ILE A 20 -3.88 -5.40 -0.03
N ASN A 21 -3.72 -6.05 1.12
CA ASN A 21 -4.69 -5.98 2.22
C ASN A 21 -4.91 -4.56 2.77
N SER A 22 -4.01 -3.61 2.53
CA SER A 22 -4.11 -2.21 3.00
C SER A 22 -4.89 -1.25 2.09
N LEU A 23 -5.54 -1.75 1.01
CA LEU A 23 -6.15 -0.96 -0.08
C LEU A 23 -7.46 -0.19 0.19
N LEU A 24 -7.94 -0.12 1.44
CA LEU A 24 -9.27 0.42 1.78
C LEU A 24 -9.20 1.55 2.82
N LEU A 25 -8.54 2.68 2.51
CA LEU A 25 -8.58 3.88 3.34
C LEU A 25 -8.63 5.21 2.54
N PRO A 26 -9.47 6.19 2.93
CA PRO A 26 -9.31 7.59 2.53
C PRO A 26 -8.11 8.23 3.25
N SER A 27 -7.48 9.22 2.61
CA SER A 27 -6.24 9.87 3.05
C SER A 27 -6.32 10.62 4.39
N ALA A 28 -5.52 10.21 5.39
CA ALA A 28 -4.97 11.05 6.46
C ALA A 28 -3.75 10.36 7.15
N HIS A 29 -2.84 11.15 7.73
CA HIS A 29 -1.56 10.80 8.39
C HIS A 29 -1.60 11.31 9.87
N PRO A 30 -0.68 10.98 10.82
CA PRO A 30 0.45 10.02 10.83
C PRO A 30 0.60 9.12 12.11
N LEU A 31 1.54 8.16 12.01
CA LEU A 31 2.27 7.39 13.05
C LEU A 31 1.65 6.05 13.50
N ASP A 32 2.19 4.91 13.03
CA ASP A 32 3.28 4.09 13.61
C ASP A 32 2.78 3.21 14.79
N LEU A 33 3.02 1.90 14.86
CA LEU A 33 4.31 1.26 14.62
C LEU A 33 4.14 -0.27 14.59
N ASN A 34 4.60 -0.95 13.51
CA ASN A 34 5.21 -2.31 13.51
C ASN A 34 4.40 -3.67 13.52
N ALA A 35 4.29 -4.42 12.42
CA ALA A 35 4.11 -5.90 12.45
C ALA A 35 5.27 -6.57 11.71
N THR A 36 6.24 -7.12 12.43
CA THR A 36 7.26 -8.09 11.97
C THR A 36 7.28 -9.20 13.06
N ILE A 37 8.12 -10.27 13.05
CA ILE A 37 8.58 -10.69 14.41
C ILE A 37 9.48 -9.55 14.83
N LEU A 38 8.78 -8.60 15.38
CA LEU A 38 9.26 -7.54 16.18
C LEU A 38 9.99 -8.20 17.31
N PRO A 39 11.07 -7.60 17.84
CA PRO A 39 11.37 -7.90 19.23
C PRO A 39 10.03 -7.86 19.96
N ILE A 40 9.58 -8.92 20.63
CA ILE A 40 8.19 -9.11 21.15
C ILE A 40 7.48 -7.78 21.46
N PHE A 41 8.19 -6.90 22.16
CA PHE A 41 7.99 -5.46 22.37
C PHE A 41 7.33 -4.59 21.28
N ASP A 42 7.52 -4.91 20.02
CA ASP A 42 7.38 -3.99 18.90
C ASP A 42 6.12 -4.49 18.12
N VAL A 43 5.74 -5.80 18.21
CA VAL A 43 4.39 -6.35 17.91
C VAL A 43 3.47 -5.84 19.00
N ASP A 44 3.93 -5.89 20.25
CA ASP A 44 3.21 -5.35 21.40
C ASP A 44 2.90 -3.86 21.20
N LEU A 45 3.80 -3.09 20.55
CA LEU A 45 3.58 -1.67 20.29
C LEU A 45 2.53 -1.41 19.20
N LEU A 46 2.48 -2.21 18.13
CA LEU A 46 1.41 -2.10 17.13
C LEU A 46 0.08 -2.59 17.64
N GLU A 47 0.08 -3.70 18.40
CA GLU A 47 -1.13 -4.19 19.04
C GLU A 47 -1.63 -3.12 20.01
N PHE A 48 -0.74 -2.45 20.72
CA PHE A 48 -1.07 -1.29 21.53
C PHE A 48 -1.62 -0.12 20.71
N SER A 49 -0.97 0.31 19.62
CA SER A 49 -1.48 1.37 18.74
C SER A 49 -2.82 0.99 18.11
N LEU A 50 -3.00 -0.26 17.69
CA LEU A 50 -4.26 -0.75 17.15
C LEU A 50 -5.34 -0.80 18.23
N ASN A 51 -5.00 -1.14 19.47
CA ASN A 51 -5.93 -1.03 20.62
C ASN A 51 -6.38 0.41 20.85
N LEU A 52 -5.56 1.42 20.53
CA LEU A 52 -5.96 2.83 20.55
C LEU A 52 -6.96 3.13 19.42
N GLU A 53 -6.74 2.62 18.21
CA GLU A 53 -7.69 2.76 17.09
C GLU A 53 -9.04 2.06 17.41
N TYR A 54 -9.02 0.87 18.01
CA TYR A 54 -10.24 0.19 18.51
C TYR A 54 -10.94 1.02 19.58
N LEU A 55 -10.19 1.62 20.51
CA LEU A 55 -10.71 2.48 21.57
C LEU A 55 -11.33 3.76 21.00
N GLU A 56 -10.68 4.43 20.06
CA GLU A 56 -11.16 5.64 19.41
C GLU A 56 -12.40 5.37 18.56
N ALA A 57 -12.38 4.29 17.76
CA ALA A 57 -13.54 3.84 17.01
C ALA A 57 -14.74 3.57 17.93
N ASP A 58 -14.57 2.79 19.00
CA ASP A 58 -15.65 2.54 19.95
C ASP A 58 -16.11 3.82 20.64
N PHE A 59 -15.19 4.70 21.05
CA PHE A 59 -15.54 5.95 21.72
C PHE A 59 -16.41 6.86 20.83
N PHE A 60 -16.02 7.06 19.57
CA PHE A 60 -16.78 7.90 18.64
C PHE A 60 -18.09 7.23 18.20
N LEU A 61 -18.09 5.92 17.93
CA LEU A 61 -19.29 5.18 17.56
C LEU A 61 -20.31 5.11 18.70
N PHE A 62 -19.88 4.83 19.94
CA PHE A 62 -20.78 4.93 21.09
C PHE A 62 -21.26 6.36 21.29
N GLY A 63 -20.37 7.36 21.25
CA GLY A 63 -20.72 8.77 21.42
C GLY A 63 -21.81 9.24 20.45
N SER A 64 -21.78 8.81 19.19
CA SER A 64 -22.78 9.21 18.18
C SER A 64 -23.96 8.25 18.06
N PHE A 65 -23.69 6.95 17.96
CA PHE A 65 -24.65 5.93 17.55
C PHE A 65 -25.15 5.07 18.73
N GLY A 66 -24.48 5.13 19.87
CA GLY A 66 -24.82 4.35 21.08
C GLY A 66 -24.48 2.86 20.97
N GLN A 67 -23.75 2.48 19.92
CA GLN A 67 -23.31 1.11 19.63
C GLN A 67 -21.91 1.21 19.05
N GLY A 68 -21.04 0.26 19.39
CA GLY A 68 -19.64 0.27 18.98
C GLY A 68 -19.36 -0.62 17.78
N LEU A 69 -18.09 -1.00 17.68
CA LEU A 69 -17.57 -1.90 16.65
C LEU A 69 -18.29 -3.27 16.66
N GLU A 70 -18.86 -3.71 17.77
CA GLU A 70 -19.64 -4.96 17.85
C GLU A 70 -20.86 -4.95 16.92
N ARG A 71 -21.42 -3.78 16.64
CA ARG A 71 -22.56 -3.63 15.73
C ARG A 71 -22.13 -3.13 14.36
N VAL A 72 -21.19 -2.19 14.32
CA VAL A 72 -20.79 -1.49 13.09
C VAL A 72 -19.81 -2.32 12.25
N ALA A 73 -18.94 -3.11 12.89
CA ALA A 73 -17.98 -3.98 12.25
C ALA A 73 -17.71 -5.26 13.08
N PRO A 74 -18.72 -6.13 13.30
CA PRO A 74 -18.62 -7.29 14.20
C PRO A 74 -17.48 -8.27 13.86
N ASN A 75 -17.06 -8.29 12.60
CA ASN A 75 -15.96 -9.14 12.14
C ASN A 75 -14.58 -8.64 12.63
N LEU A 76 -14.45 -7.37 13.00
CA LEU A 76 -13.22 -6.79 13.53
C LEU A 76 -13.05 -7.11 15.03
N THR A 77 -14.13 -7.10 15.82
CA THR A 77 -14.07 -7.32 17.28
C THR A 77 -13.86 -8.77 17.70
N ARG A 78 -14.03 -9.74 16.79
CA ARG A 78 -13.93 -11.20 17.05
C ARG A 78 -14.74 -11.68 18.27
N GLY A 79 -15.87 -11.02 18.54
CA GLY A 79 -16.74 -11.34 19.67
C GLY A 79 -16.29 -10.78 21.02
N SER A 80 -15.36 -9.83 21.04
CA SER A 80 -14.99 -9.09 22.26
C SER A 80 -16.20 -8.33 22.82
N PRO A 81 -16.41 -8.31 24.15
CA PRO A 81 -17.53 -7.61 24.75
C PRO A 81 -17.38 -6.09 24.58
N PRO A 82 -18.50 -5.33 24.52
CA PRO A 82 -18.45 -3.88 24.41
C PRO A 82 -17.73 -3.23 25.60
N PRO A 83 -17.11 -2.04 25.40
CA PRO A 83 -16.47 -1.31 26.47
C PRO A 83 -17.46 -0.93 27.58
N ILE A 84 -17.08 -1.19 28.82
CA ILE A 84 -17.90 -0.92 30.01
C ILE A 84 -17.97 0.60 30.24
N GLY A 85 -19.19 1.14 30.29
CA GLY A 85 -19.45 2.56 30.56
C GLY A 85 -19.57 3.44 29.31
N ALA A 86 -19.36 2.88 28.12
CA ALA A 86 -19.64 3.59 26.87
C ALA A 86 -21.16 3.80 26.69
N GLN A 87 -21.56 5.00 26.31
CA GLN A 87 -22.96 5.37 26.14
C GLN A 87 -23.12 6.39 25.03
N LYS A 88 -24.33 6.48 24.48
CA LYS A 88 -24.68 7.55 23.54
C LYS A 88 -24.55 8.91 24.22
N ALA A 89 -23.78 9.81 23.61
CA ALA A 89 -23.65 11.18 24.08
C ALA A 89 -24.85 12.02 23.62
N ASN A 90 -25.21 13.03 24.43
CA ASN A 90 -26.26 13.99 24.07
C ASN A 90 -25.66 15.11 23.21
N LEU A 91 -25.49 14.83 21.90
CA LEU A 91 -24.88 15.73 20.92
C LEU A 91 -25.95 16.41 20.06
N ASP A 92 -25.72 17.66 19.66
CA ASP A 92 -26.51 18.30 18.60
C ASP A 92 -26.27 17.64 17.23
N SER A 93 -27.09 17.94 16.23
CA SER A 93 -27.04 17.25 14.94
C SER A 93 -25.74 17.44 14.17
N ILE A 94 -25.10 18.61 14.26
CA ILE A 94 -23.85 18.91 13.57
C ILE A 94 -22.72 18.16 14.26
N THR A 95 -22.61 18.29 15.57
CA THR A 95 -21.59 17.59 16.36
C THR A 95 -21.74 16.08 16.22
N ASN A 96 -22.98 15.55 16.26
CA ASN A 96 -23.24 14.14 16.04
C ASN A 96 -22.79 13.65 14.66
N GLY A 97 -23.02 14.44 13.61
CA GLY A 97 -22.58 14.11 12.25
C GLY A 97 -21.05 14.09 12.09
N LEU A 98 -20.33 14.95 12.81
CA LEU A 98 -18.87 14.97 12.83
C LEU A 98 -18.30 13.77 13.60
N ILE A 99 -18.82 13.50 14.81
CA ILE A 99 -18.39 12.37 15.63
C ILE A 99 -18.68 11.04 14.93
N LEU A 100 -19.80 10.93 14.21
CA LEU A 100 -20.08 9.75 13.39
C LEU A 100 -19.06 9.57 12.25
N GLN A 101 -18.63 10.66 11.61
CA GLN A 101 -17.61 10.61 10.57
C GLN A 101 -16.27 10.13 11.12
N PHE A 102 -15.86 10.61 12.29
CA PHE A 102 -14.64 10.14 12.97
C PHE A 102 -14.77 8.64 13.26
N GLY A 103 -15.88 8.19 13.85
CA GLY A 103 -16.13 6.77 14.10
C GLY A 103 -16.02 5.90 12.84
N TYR A 104 -16.50 6.36 11.68
CA TYR A 104 -16.35 5.62 10.42
C TYR A 104 -14.94 5.71 9.81
N GLN A 105 -14.19 6.77 10.07
CA GLN A 105 -12.78 6.89 9.69
C GLN A 105 -11.93 5.90 10.48
N GLU A 106 -12.12 5.82 11.80
CA GLU A 106 -11.42 4.84 12.65
C GLU A 106 -11.77 3.39 12.27
N VAL A 107 -13.04 3.10 11.95
CA VAL A 107 -13.45 1.80 11.38
C VAL A 107 -12.70 1.47 10.08
N GLY A 108 -12.35 2.48 9.30
CA GLY A 108 -11.49 2.32 8.12
C GLY A 108 -10.07 1.93 8.51
N HIS A 109 -9.48 2.60 9.51
CA HIS A 109 -8.08 2.38 9.93
C HIS A 109 -7.83 0.93 10.35
N ILE A 110 -8.88 0.26 10.83
CA ILE A 110 -8.84 -1.10 11.38
C ILE A 110 -9.03 -2.20 10.29
N LYS A 111 -9.33 -1.88 9.02
CA LYS A 111 -9.74 -2.89 8.00
C LYS A 111 -8.61 -3.38 7.07
N PRO A 112 -8.04 -4.58 7.27
CA PRO A 112 -7.42 -5.34 6.19
C PRO A 112 -8.47 -5.84 5.18
N LEU A 113 -8.10 -6.13 3.93
CA LEU A 113 -8.99 -6.82 2.99
C LEU A 113 -9.51 -8.11 3.63
N GLN A 114 -10.84 -8.29 3.59
CA GLN A 114 -11.51 -9.44 4.18
C GLN A 114 -12.33 -10.17 3.10
N PRO A 115 -12.01 -11.45 2.81
CA PRO A 115 -10.84 -12.20 3.28
C PRO A 115 -9.52 -11.63 2.74
N PRO A 116 -8.36 -12.04 3.29
CA PRO A 116 -7.04 -11.64 2.81
C PRO A 116 -6.84 -11.94 1.32
N PHE A 117 -6.14 -11.05 0.61
CA PHE A 117 -5.86 -11.21 -0.80
C PHE A 117 -4.95 -12.40 -1.05
N ASN A 118 -5.46 -13.36 -1.80
CA ASN A 118 -4.70 -14.53 -2.23
C ASN A 118 -4.22 -14.33 -3.68
N PRO A 119 -2.93 -14.00 -3.89
CA PRO A 119 -2.40 -13.78 -5.24
C PRO A 119 -2.44 -15.04 -6.12
N TYR A 120 -2.61 -16.23 -5.53
CA TYR A 120 -2.67 -17.51 -6.25
C TYR A 120 -4.10 -18.02 -6.48
N ALA A 121 -5.12 -17.27 -6.10
CA ALA A 121 -6.50 -17.72 -6.23
C ALA A 121 -6.92 -17.97 -7.69
N ASN A 122 -6.46 -17.11 -8.62
CA ASN A 122 -6.75 -17.18 -10.05
C ASN A 122 -5.83 -16.24 -10.84
N ASN A 123 -5.92 -16.29 -12.17
CA ASN A 123 -5.10 -15.46 -13.07
C ASN A 123 -5.26 -13.95 -12.84
N VAL A 124 -6.48 -13.46 -12.56
CA VAL A 124 -6.71 -12.03 -12.29
C VAL A 124 -5.98 -11.60 -11.02
N SER A 125 -6.12 -12.39 -9.95
CA SER A 125 -5.47 -12.13 -8.66
C SER A 125 -3.94 -12.17 -8.81
N PHE A 126 -3.42 -13.10 -9.60
CA PHE A 126 -1.99 -13.21 -9.88
C PHE A 126 -1.46 -12.01 -10.68
N LEU A 127 -2.20 -11.56 -11.69
CA LEU A 127 -1.82 -10.39 -12.48
C LEU A 127 -1.88 -9.10 -11.66
N ILE A 128 -2.88 -8.92 -10.81
CA ILE A 128 -2.98 -7.78 -9.86
C ILE A 128 -1.79 -7.78 -8.89
N ALA A 129 -1.41 -8.96 -8.39
CA ALA A 129 -0.22 -9.12 -7.57
C ALA A 129 1.08 -8.75 -8.30
N ALA A 130 1.23 -9.24 -9.53
CA ALA A 130 2.41 -8.99 -10.35
C ALA A 130 2.55 -7.50 -10.73
N TYR A 131 1.43 -6.79 -10.94
CA TYR A 131 1.37 -5.35 -11.25
C TYR A 131 2.09 -4.45 -10.22
N LEU A 132 2.27 -4.96 -9.00
CA LEU A 132 2.90 -4.22 -7.91
C LEU A 132 4.41 -3.99 -8.11
N ILE A 133 5.11 -4.98 -8.67
CA ILE A 133 6.58 -5.08 -8.55
C ILE A 133 7.32 -4.26 -9.61
N PRO A 134 7.10 -4.45 -10.92
CA PRO A 134 7.98 -3.84 -11.93
C PRO A 134 7.92 -2.32 -11.94
N TYR A 135 6.75 -1.76 -11.66
CA TYR A 135 6.56 -0.31 -11.63
C TYR A 135 7.37 0.40 -10.52
N VAL A 136 7.52 -0.25 -9.36
CA VAL A 136 8.37 0.30 -8.28
C VAL A 136 9.83 0.26 -8.72
N GLY A 137 10.29 -0.86 -9.30
CA GLY A 137 11.66 -1.00 -9.79
C GLY A 137 12.02 0.01 -10.90
N LEU A 138 11.18 0.10 -11.94
CA LEU A 138 11.45 0.98 -13.09
C LEU A 138 11.53 2.45 -12.69
N THR A 139 10.63 2.92 -11.81
CA THR A 139 10.63 4.33 -11.38
C THR A 139 11.87 4.68 -10.54
N GLY A 140 12.41 3.72 -9.79
CA GLY A 140 13.70 3.86 -9.12
C GLY A 140 14.88 3.95 -10.10
N TYR A 141 14.85 3.21 -11.21
CA TYR A 141 15.90 3.27 -12.22
C TYR A 141 15.91 4.58 -12.99
N VAL A 142 14.75 5.15 -13.32
CA VAL A 142 14.65 6.48 -13.95
C VAL A 142 15.37 7.55 -13.11
N ASP A 143 15.17 7.53 -11.78
CA ASP A 143 15.85 8.46 -10.87
C ASP A 143 17.35 8.17 -10.71
N THR A 144 17.74 6.89 -10.75
CA THR A 144 19.11 6.45 -10.51
C THR A 144 20.04 6.74 -11.70
N ILE A 145 19.60 6.50 -12.94
CA ILE A 145 20.44 6.56 -14.14
C ILE A 145 21.21 7.90 -14.28
N PRO A 146 20.58 9.08 -14.12
CA PRO A 146 21.28 10.37 -14.23
C PRO A 146 22.38 10.58 -13.17
N LYS A 147 22.32 9.85 -12.04
CA LYS A 147 23.24 9.97 -10.90
C LYS A 147 24.45 9.04 -11.00
N LEU A 148 24.48 8.16 -12.01
CA LEU A 148 25.56 7.20 -12.21
C LEU A 148 26.70 7.79 -13.05
N PHE A 149 27.92 7.80 -12.50
CA PHE A 149 29.10 8.31 -13.20
C PHE A 149 29.64 7.33 -14.26
N SER A 150 29.74 6.04 -13.94
CA SER A 150 30.31 5.02 -14.83
C SER A 150 29.38 4.68 -15.99
N THR A 151 29.92 4.64 -17.21
CA THR A 151 29.18 4.20 -18.40
C THR A 151 28.76 2.74 -18.30
N THR A 152 29.55 1.89 -17.64
CA THR A 152 29.20 0.49 -17.37
C THR A 152 27.99 0.38 -16.44
N SER A 153 27.97 1.15 -15.35
CA SER A 153 26.84 1.16 -14.41
C SER A 153 25.59 1.75 -15.06
N ARG A 154 25.73 2.83 -15.85
CA ARG A 154 24.61 3.39 -16.64
C ARG A 154 24.05 2.35 -17.60
N LYS A 155 24.91 1.67 -18.37
CA LYS A 155 24.48 0.61 -19.30
C LYS A 155 23.72 -0.51 -18.58
N LEU A 156 24.21 -0.95 -17.41
CA LEU A 156 23.53 -1.97 -16.61
C LEU A 156 22.14 -1.50 -16.16
N VAL A 157 22.05 -0.35 -15.51
CA VAL A 157 20.78 0.15 -14.94
C VAL A 157 19.79 0.54 -16.04
N SER A 158 20.24 1.10 -17.17
CA SER A 158 19.39 1.32 -18.34
C SER A 158 18.88 0.02 -18.96
N GLY A 159 19.69 -1.05 -18.95
CA GLY A 159 19.25 -2.38 -19.37
C GLY A 159 18.15 -2.95 -18.47
N LEU A 160 18.29 -2.79 -17.15
CA LEU A 160 17.27 -3.19 -16.17
C LEU A 160 15.96 -2.40 -16.35
N LEU A 161 16.06 -1.07 -16.52
CA LEU A 161 14.91 -0.22 -16.84
C LEU A 161 14.13 -0.73 -18.05
N GLY A 162 14.81 -1.09 -19.14
CA GLY A 162 14.15 -1.60 -20.34
C GLY A 162 13.33 -2.88 -20.10
N ILE A 163 13.86 -3.80 -19.27
CA ILE A 163 13.17 -5.05 -18.94
C ILE A 163 12.00 -4.81 -17.98
N GLU A 164 12.18 -4.06 -16.90
CA GLU A 164 11.11 -3.78 -15.94
C GLU A 164 9.95 -3.02 -16.60
N SER A 165 10.24 -2.05 -17.48
CA SER A 165 9.23 -1.33 -18.25
C SER A 165 8.46 -2.27 -19.20
N GLY A 166 9.14 -3.23 -19.83
CA GLY A 166 8.49 -4.25 -20.66
C GLY A 166 7.58 -5.16 -19.84
N GLN A 167 8.02 -5.56 -18.64
CA GLN A 167 7.22 -6.38 -17.73
C GLN A 167 5.97 -5.64 -17.24
N ASP A 168 6.10 -4.37 -16.83
CA ASP A 168 4.97 -3.52 -16.43
C ASP A 168 3.95 -3.39 -17.57
N ALA A 169 4.41 -3.06 -18.78
CA ALA A 169 3.57 -2.91 -19.95
C ALA A 169 2.80 -4.20 -20.30
N VAL A 170 3.45 -5.37 -20.25
CA VAL A 170 2.81 -6.66 -20.51
C VAL A 170 1.73 -6.95 -19.46
N ILE A 171 2.02 -6.75 -18.18
CA ILE A 171 1.05 -6.99 -17.09
C ILE A 171 -0.15 -6.03 -17.23
N ARG A 172 0.10 -4.73 -17.45
CA ARG A 172 -0.95 -3.74 -17.70
C ARG A 172 -1.79 -4.11 -18.93
N ALA A 173 -1.17 -4.54 -20.03
CA ALA A 173 -1.89 -4.95 -21.23
C ALA A 173 -2.77 -6.19 -21.01
N LEU A 174 -2.36 -7.12 -20.15
CA LEU A 174 -3.17 -8.29 -19.78
C LEU A 174 -4.33 -7.92 -18.83
N LEU A 175 -4.12 -6.98 -17.92
CA LEU A 175 -5.16 -6.51 -17.00
C LEU A 175 -6.16 -5.54 -17.66
N TYR A 176 -5.72 -4.74 -18.64
CA TYR A 176 -6.55 -3.72 -19.29
C TYR A 176 -7.87 -4.24 -19.91
N PRO A 177 -7.91 -5.36 -20.66
CA PRO A 177 -9.18 -5.92 -21.14
C PRO A 177 -10.04 -6.49 -20.00
N LEU A 178 -9.46 -6.78 -18.84
CA LEU A 178 -10.14 -7.30 -17.65
C LEU A 178 -10.56 -6.19 -16.68
N ARG A 179 -10.35 -4.91 -17.01
CA ARG A 179 -10.53 -3.77 -16.10
C ARG A 179 -11.93 -3.70 -15.45
N GLN A 180 -12.99 -4.14 -16.15
CA GLN A 180 -14.38 -4.16 -15.64
C GLN A 180 -14.77 -5.50 -14.99
N VAL A 181 -13.87 -6.48 -14.96
CA VAL A 181 -14.10 -7.78 -14.32
C VAL A 181 -13.97 -7.59 -12.81
N LYS A 182 -14.95 -8.10 -12.05
CA LYS A 182 -14.89 -8.11 -10.58
C LYS A 182 -13.75 -8.99 -10.10
N VAL A 183 -13.22 -8.70 -8.91
CA VAL A 183 -12.16 -9.49 -8.26
C VAL A 183 -12.75 -10.25 -7.06
N PRO A 184 -13.48 -11.38 -7.24
CA PRO A 184 -14.00 -12.14 -6.12
C PRO A 184 -12.91 -12.51 -5.12
N PRO A 185 -13.20 -12.43 -3.82
CA PRO A 185 -14.50 -12.13 -3.19
C PRO A 185 -14.79 -10.62 -2.99
N TYR A 186 -13.94 -9.73 -3.50
CA TYR A 186 -14.11 -8.29 -3.37
C TYR A 186 -15.14 -7.76 -4.37
N ASP A 187 -16.01 -6.86 -3.91
CA ASP A 187 -17.01 -6.19 -4.76
C ASP A 187 -16.45 -4.98 -5.52
N ILE A 188 -15.19 -5.07 -5.95
CA ILE A 188 -14.53 -4.07 -6.80
C ILE A 188 -13.99 -4.74 -8.06
N ASP A 189 -13.89 -3.96 -9.13
CA ASP A 189 -13.31 -4.42 -10.39
C ASP A 189 -11.79 -4.22 -10.43
N VAL A 190 -11.16 -4.78 -11.45
CA VAL A 190 -9.70 -4.71 -11.65
C VAL A 190 -9.21 -3.27 -11.80
N ASP A 191 -9.98 -2.40 -12.45
CA ASP A 191 -9.61 -0.99 -12.64
C ASP A 191 -9.53 -0.27 -11.28
N GLU A 192 -10.58 -0.41 -10.48
CA GLU A 192 -10.67 0.12 -9.14
C GLU A 192 -9.56 -0.45 -8.24
N PHE A 193 -9.28 -1.74 -8.36
CA PHE A 193 -8.22 -2.40 -7.59
C PHE A 193 -6.84 -1.83 -7.93
N THR A 194 -6.49 -1.74 -9.22
CA THR A 194 -5.18 -1.21 -9.65
C THR A 194 -5.03 0.27 -9.33
N ARG A 195 -6.10 1.08 -9.50
CA ARG A 195 -6.13 2.49 -9.09
C ARG A 195 -5.81 2.67 -7.61
N ARG A 196 -6.33 1.81 -6.74
CA ARG A 196 -6.04 1.85 -5.30
C ARG A 196 -4.60 1.42 -4.98
N ILE A 197 -4.04 0.44 -5.70
CA ILE A 197 -2.60 0.10 -5.60
C ILE A 197 -1.75 1.33 -5.93
N SER A 198 -2.07 2.01 -7.03
CA SER A 198 -1.32 3.20 -7.44
C SER A 198 -1.41 4.34 -6.42
N ASN A 199 -2.62 4.60 -5.90
CA ASN A 199 -2.82 5.59 -4.85
C ASN A 199 -2.02 5.25 -3.58
N LEU A 200 -2.02 3.99 -3.16
CA LEU A 200 -1.22 3.55 -2.02
C LEU A 200 0.28 3.79 -2.24
N ARG A 201 0.82 3.45 -3.42
CA ARG A 201 2.23 3.73 -3.76
C ARG A 201 2.55 5.23 -3.75
N ASN A 202 1.63 6.07 -4.19
CA ASN A 202 1.78 7.53 -4.12
C ASN A 202 1.76 8.04 -2.66
N THR A 203 0.82 7.56 -1.85
CA THR A 203 0.73 7.91 -0.42
C THR A 203 1.98 7.49 0.34
N LEU A 204 2.47 6.27 0.13
CA LEU A 204 3.70 5.76 0.76
C LEU A 204 4.95 6.51 0.28
N GLY A 205 5.01 6.87 -1.01
CA GLY A 205 6.12 7.66 -1.55
C GLY A 205 6.22 9.07 -0.92
N ARG A 206 5.08 9.66 -0.55
CA ARG A 206 4.95 11.01 0.05
C ARG A 206 5.52 12.14 -0.81
N ALA A 207 5.41 12.01 -2.14
CA ALA A 207 6.03 12.93 -3.10
C ALA A 207 5.17 13.14 -4.36
N GLY A 208 3.85 13.27 -4.17
CA GLY A 208 2.88 13.52 -5.25
C GLY A 208 2.44 12.27 -5.99
N SER A 209 1.74 12.47 -7.11
CA SER A 209 1.25 11.38 -7.98
C SER A 209 2.35 10.99 -8.96
N LYS A 210 2.86 9.76 -8.82
CA LYS A 210 3.93 9.18 -9.65
C LYS A 210 3.59 7.77 -10.11
N ASP A 211 2.30 7.47 -10.12
CA ASP A 211 1.73 6.18 -10.44
C ASP A 211 0.23 6.33 -10.64
N GLU A 212 -0.28 5.57 -11.59
CA GLU A 212 -1.62 5.67 -12.09
C GLU A 212 -2.13 4.26 -12.43
N GLY A 213 -3.43 4.05 -12.26
CA GLY A 213 -4.11 2.79 -12.55
C GLY A 213 -4.16 2.48 -14.05
N LEU A 214 -5.00 1.50 -14.42
CA LEU A 214 -5.18 1.10 -15.83
C LEU A 214 -5.97 2.12 -16.64
N THR A 215 -6.75 2.98 -15.98
CA THR A 215 -7.40 4.14 -16.55
C THR A 215 -7.17 5.39 -15.70
N VAL A 216 -7.27 6.56 -16.32
CA VAL A 216 -7.13 7.90 -15.72
C VAL A 216 -8.20 8.84 -16.27
N GLN A 217 -8.37 10.05 -15.76
CA GLN A 217 -9.23 11.01 -16.45
C GLN A 217 -8.63 11.39 -17.81
N VAL A 218 -9.47 11.77 -18.78
CA VAL A 218 -9.00 12.03 -20.16
C VAL A 218 -7.92 13.11 -20.20
N ASN A 219 -8.05 14.15 -19.37
CA ASN A 219 -7.07 15.24 -19.24
C ASN A 219 -5.76 14.83 -18.55
N GLU A 220 -5.73 13.70 -17.86
CA GLU A 220 -4.54 13.15 -17.19
C GLU A 220 -3.83 12.11 -18.06
N GLY A 221 -4.54 11.47 -18.99
CA GLY A 221 -3.94 10.51 -19.91
C GLY A 221 -3.10 11.15 -21.00
N ALA A 222 -2.52 10.31 -21.87
CA ALA A 222 -1.55 10.76 -22.88
C ALA A 222 -2.10 11.92 -23.73
N GLU A 223 -1.32 13.01 -23.80
CA GLU A 223 -1.66 14.27 -24.48
C GLU A 223 -2.99 14.91 -24.01
N GLY A 224 -3.53 14.50 -22.87
CA GLY A 224 -4.84 14.92 -22.36
C GLY A 224 -6.01 14.46 -23.23
N ARG A 225 -5.86 13.34 -23.95
CA ARG A 225 -6.82 12.90 -25.00
C ARG A 225 -7.39 11.50 -24.82
N VAL A 226 -6.81 10.67 -23.96
CA VAL A 226 -7.17 9.26 -23.84
C VAL A 226 -7.33 8.86 -22.38
N GLN A 227 -8.23 7.91 -22.12
CA GLN A 227 -8.49 7.40 -20.77
C GLN A 227 -7.61 6.18 -20.42
N GLY A 228 -7.23 5.39 -21.43
CA GLY A 228 -6.49 4.15 -21.23
C GLY A 228 -5.03 4.40 -20.89
N ASN A 229 -4.53 3.69 -19.88
CA ASN A 229 -3.24 3.95 -19.26
C ASN A 229 -2.38 2.69 -19.11
N VAL A 230 -2.19 1.98 -20.22
CA VAL A 230 -1.33 0.77 -20.28
C VAL A 230 0.15 1.12 -20.11
N LEU A 231 0.54 2.35 -20.44
CA LEU A 231 1.88 2.89 -20.22
C LEU A 231 1.74 4.17 -19.40
N ALA A 232 1.91 4.06 -18.09
CA ALA A 232 1.80 5.22 -17.20
C ALA A 232 3.04 6.11 -17.34
N GLY A 233 2.82 7.38 -17.67
CA GLY A 233 3.84 8.39 -17.82
C GLY A 233 3.38 9.72 -17.23
N ASP A 234 4.33 10.60 -16.97
CA ASP A 234 4.07 11.95 -16.49
C ASP A 234 3.41 12.83 -17.55
N GLN A 235 3.23 14.11 -17.24
CA GLN A 235 2.64 15.09 -18.18
C GLN A 235 3.38 15.22 -19.53
N PHE A 236 4.62 14.71 -19.63
CA PHE A 236 5.41 14.68 -20.86
C PHE A 236 5.47 13.27 -21.49
N SER A 237 4.63 12.35 -21.03
CA SER A 237 4.64 10.93 -21.39
C SER A 237 5.98 10.23 -21.10
N LEU A 238 6.73 10.73 -20.10
CA LEU A 238 7.96 10.11 -19.62
C LEU A 238 7.67 9.22 -18.42
N ALA A 239 8.45 8.15 -18.24
CA ALA A 239 8.33 7.32 -17.05
C ALA A 239 8.63 8.15 -15.79
N TYR A 240 7.81 8.01 -14.75
CA TYR A 240 8.02 8.69 -13.48
C TYR A 240 9.33 8.28 -12.81
N ASN A 241 9.87 9.16 -11.97
CA ASN A 241 11.07 8.88 -11.18
C ASN A 241 10.73 8.84 -9.68
N ARG A 242 11.32 7.89 -8.94
CA ARG A 242 11.25 7.83 -7.48
C ARG A 242 12.65 7.75 -6.89
N THR A 243 12.93 8.57 -5.88
CA THR A 243 14.21 8.50 -5.16
C THR A 243 14.33 7.18 -4.37
N PRO A 244 15.54 6.77 -3.98
CA PRO A 244 15.71 5.62 -3.11
C PRO A 244 14.86 5.70 -1.83
N GLU A 245 14.70 6.88 -1.23
CA GLU A 245 13.85 7.08 -0.06
C GLU A 245 12.39 6.80 -0.36
N GLU A 246 11.86 7.33 -1.47
CA GLU A 246 10.48 7.04 -1.91
C GLU A 246 10.27 5.54 -2.12
N ILE A 247 11.23 4.88 -2.78
CA ILE A 247 11.19 3.43 -2.99
C ILE A 247 11.19 2.67 -1.67
N LEU A 248 12.10 3.02 -0.74
CA LEU A 248 12.19 2.38 0.59
C LEU A 248 10.89 2.51 1.38
N ARG A 249 10.27 3.69 1.39
CA ARG A 249 8.96 3.91 2.03
C ARG A 249 7.87 3.00 1.47
N ILE A 250 7.87 2.78 0.14
CA ILE A 250 6.90 1.91 -0.54
C ILE A 250 7.18 0.44 -0.22
N VAL A 251 8.40 -0.04 -0.40
CA VAL A 251 8.73 -1.47 -0.23
C VAL A 251 8.73 -1.91 1.24
N TYR A 252 8.90 -0.97 2.18
CA TYR A 252 8.71 -1.24 3.61
C TYR A 252 7.23 -1.20 4.02
N GLY A 253 6.38 -0.55 3.24
CA GLY A 253 4.95 -0.40 3.53
C GLY A 253 4.62 0.58 4.67
N SER A 254 5.63 1.17 5.32
CA SER A 254 5.47 2.07 6.46
C SER A 254 5.29 3.54 6.05
N GLY A 255 5.61 3.90 4.80
CA GLY A 255 5.69 5.31 4.40
C GLY A 255 6.90 6.04 4.99
N ASN A 256 7.80 5.32 5.69
CA ASN A 256 9.01 5.85 6.31
C ASN A 256 10.25 5.01 5.95
N ALA A 257 11.26 5.63 5.34
CA ALA A 257 12.49 4.96 4.90
C ALA A 257 13.36 4.46 6.06
N SER A 258 13.10 4.90 7.28
CA SER A 258 13.80 4.47 8.50
C SER A 258 13.11 3.33 9.25
N ILE A 259 11.89 2.98 8.85
CA ILE A 259 11.07 1.96 9.53
C ILE A 259 10.90 0.79 8.57
N PRO A 260 11.77 -0.23 8.68
CA PRO A 260 11.72 -1.40 7.82
C PRO A 260 10.46 -2.21 8.08
N GLY A 261 10.06 -2.97 7.08
CA GLY A 261 8.82 -3.70 7.09
C GLY A 261 8.61 -4.38 5.76
N GLY A 262 7.44 -4.93 5.58
CA GLY A 262 6.99 -5.27 4.26
C GLY A 262 7.84 -6.30 3.49
N PHE A 263 8.29 -5.96 2.27
CA PHE A 263 9.19 -6.83 1.49
C PHE A 263 10.56 -7.00 2.16
N PHE A 264 10.95 -6.05 3.02
CA PHE A 264 12.25 -6.01 3.67
C PHE A 264 12.06 -5.77 5.18
N PRO A 265 11.54 -6.75 5.94
CA PRO A 265 11.22 -6.58 7.37
C PRO A 265 12.44 -6.27 8.25
N LYS A 266 13.64 -6.57 7.77
CA LYS A 266 14.92 -6.25 8.43
C LYS A 266 15.66 -5.08 7.79
N GLY A 267 15.01 -4.37 6.88
CA GLY A 267 15.61 -3.34 6.05
C GLY A 267 16.22 -3.89 4.77
N ALA A 268 16.26 -3.04 3.76
CA ALA A 268 16.89 -3.32 2.48
C ALA A 268 18.42 -3.22 2.59
N GLY A 269 19.12 -3.94 1.72
CA GLY A 269 20.58 -3.96 1.69
C GLY A 269 21.20 -2.71 1.03
N GLY A 270 22.51 -2.55 1.24
CA GLY A 270 23.30 -1.49 0.61
C GLY A 270 23.45 -0.22 1.46
N ARG A 271 24.41 0.63 1.09
CA ARG A 271 24.81 1.80 1.90
C ARG A 271 23.66 2.80 2.09
N ILE A 272 22.89 3.07 1.04
CA ILE A 272 21.79 4.06 1.07
C ILE A 272 20.66 3.58 1.99
N ALA A 273 20.18 2.35 1.80
CA ALA A 273 19.12 1.81 2.65
C ALA A 273 19.55 1.74 4.12
N ARG A 274 20.77 1.24 4.40
CA ARG A 274 21.29 1.16 5.76
C ARG A 274 21.54 2.53 6.41
N SER A 275 21.85 3.57 5.63
CA SER A 275 22.02 4.92 6.20
C SER A 275 20.73 5.54 6.74
N HIS A 276 19.57 4.99 6.37
CA HIS A 276 18.28 5.42 6.91
C HIS A 276 17.88 4.63 8.16
N LEU A 277 18.52 3.50 8.45
CA LEU A 277 18.14 2.62 9.57
C LEU A 277 18.82 3.03 10.89
N PRO A 278 18.17 2.81 12.05
CA PRO A 278 18.80 3.00 13.35
C PRO A 278 20.04 2.12 13.55
N ASN A 279 20.97 2.55 14.41
CA ASN A 279 22.14 1.76 14.79
C ASN A 279 21.70 0.39 15.37
N GLY A 280 22.15 -0.70 14.76
CA GLY A 280 21.84 -2.08 15.19
C GLY A 280 21.13 -2.95 14.14
N TYR A 281 20.66 -2.36 13.03
CA TYR A 281 20.19 -3.12 11.86
C TYR A 281 21.37 -3.59 11.00
N HIS A 282 21.62 -4.90 10.94
CA HIS A 282 22.70 -5.53 10.18
C HIS A 282 22.18 -6.45 9.07
#